data_AF-A0A4S0RAK3-F1
#
_entry.id   AF-A0A4S0RAK3-F1
#
_cell.length_a   1.000
_cell.length_b   1.000
_cell.length_c   1.000
_cell.angle_alpha   90.00
_cell.angle_beta   90.00
_cell.angle_gamma   90.00
#
_symmetry.space_group_name_H-M   'P 1'
#
loop_
_entity.id
_entity.type
_entity.pdbx_description
1 polymer ?
#
loop_
_entity_poly.entity_id
_entity_poly.type
_entity_poly.pdbx_seq_one_letter_code
_entity_poly.pdbx_strand_id
1 'polypeptide(L)'
;FEYAMVGAEIGKYCGATALTFNMHNSSMAWSRFMFDMPNLTPQEKAAFAPLRERQLRRAIAEKAIYSQPISEGGQNWTSKPNQTQCRKVDGGWKINGFKKFASLAGYCDYYTIVCTEVFEGREPR
;
A
#
# COMPACT_ATOMS: atom_id res chain seq x y z
N PHE A 1 -18.05 -3.23 -9.02
CA PHE A 1 -19.31 -3.33 -8.26
C PHE A 1 -19.28 -4.44 -7.21
N GLU A 2 -18.75 -5.63 -7.54
CA GLU A 2 -18.77 -6.79 -6.63
C GLU A 2 -18.01 -6.56 -5.30
N TYR A 3 -16.84 -5.92 -5.33
CA TYR A 3 -16.03 -5.63 -4.14
C TYR A 3 -16.83 -4.95 -3.00
N ALA A 4 -17.52 -3.85 -3.32
CA ALA A 4 -18.26 -3.07 -2.32
C ALA A 4 -19.48 -3.83 -1.81
N MET A 5 -20.13 -4.63 -2.66
CA MET A 5 -21.28 -5.46 -2.26
C MET A 5 -20.86 -6.58 -1.31
N VAL A 6 -19.73 -7.25 -1.57
CA VAL A 6 -19.17 -8.26 -0.67
C VAL A 6 -18.81 -7.64 0.67
N GLY A 7 -18.12 -6.48 0.66
CA GLY A 7 -17.78 -5.76 1.88
C GLY A 7 -19.03 -5.35 2.69
N ALA A 8 -20.08 -4.87 2.02
CA ALA A 8 -21.34 -4.51 2.65
C ALA A 8 -22.05 -5.73 3.25
N GLU A 9 -22.09 -6.86 2.54
CA GLU A 9 -22.71 -8.09 3.04
C GLU A 9 -22.00 -8.62 4.28
N ILE A 10 -20.66 -8.68 4.28
CA ILE A 10 -19.87 -9.05 5.46
C ILE A 10 -20.15 -8.05 6.61
N GLY A 11 -20.20 -6.75 6.28
CA GLY A 11 -20.40 -5.67 7.25
C GLY A 11 -21.74 -5.72 7.99
N LYS A 12 -22.79 -6.30 7.39
CA LYS A 12 -24.08 -6.54 8.07
C LYS A 12 -23.94 -7.42 9.31
N TYR A 13 -22.95 -8.32 9.32
CA TYR A 13 -22.74 -9.30 10.40
C TYR A 13 -21.52 -8.99 11.25
N CYS A 14 -20.43 -8.49 10.65
CA CYS A 14 -19.20 -8.15 11.39
C CYS A 14 -18.40 -7.05 10.69
N GLY A 15 -18.43 -5.85 11.28
CA GLY A 15 -17.66 -4.69 10.77
C GLY A 15 -16.15 -4.91 10.79
N ALA A 16 -15.60 -5.62 11.78
CA ALA A 16 -14.16 -5.90 11.85
C ALA A 16 -13.69 -6.85 10.73
N THR A 17 -14.50 -7.85 10.38
CA THR A 17 -14.21 -8.74 9.24
C THR A 17 -14.31 -7.97 7.93
N ALA A 18 -15.33 -7.10 7.78
CA ALA A 18 -15.46 -6.24 6.61
C ALA A 18 -14.27 -5.27 6.47
N LEU A 19 -13.77 -4.71 7.58
CA LEU A 19 -12.57 -3.89 7.59
C LEU A 19 -11.34 -4.67 7.15
N THR A 20 -11.18 -5.92 7.63
CA THR A 20 -10.08 -6.80 7.23
C THR A 20 -10.11 -7.07 5.72
N PHE A 21 -11.29 -7.44 5.21
CA PHE A 21 -11.53 -7.62 3.79
C PHE A 21 -11.16 -6.35 3.01
N ASN A 22 -11.60 -5.18 3.48
CA ASN A 22 -11.35 -3.91 2.81
C ASN A 22 -9.85 -3.57 2.77
N MET A 23 -9.14 -3.63 3.89
CA MET A 23 -7.70 -3.31 3.96
C MET A 23 -6.83 -4.24 3.10
N HIS A 24 -7.14 -5.54 3.10
CA HIS A 24 -6.44 -6.51 2.28
C HIS A 24 -6.65 -6.25 0.78
N ASN A 25 -7.90 -6.07 0.35
CA ASN A 25 -8.22 -5.86 -1.06
C ASN A 25 -7.78 -4.49 -1.57
N SER A 26 -7.86 -3.43 -0.76
CA SER A 26 -7.34 -2.10 -1.12
C SER A 26 -5.84 -2.16 -1.48
N SER A 27 -5.06 -2.97 -0.75
CA SER A 27 -3.64 -3.21 -1.04
C SER A 27 -3.41 -3.84 -2.42
N MET A 28 -4.29 -4.75 -2.84
CA MET A 28 -4.23 -5.36 -4.17
C MET A 28 -4.69 -4.41 -5.27
N ALA A 29 -5.79 -3.70 -5.04
CA ALA A 29 -6.36 -2.74 -5.98
C ALA A 29 -5.36 -1.63 -6.34
N TRP A 30 -4.63 -1.11 -5.34
CA TRP A 30 -3.57 -0.13 -5.56
C TRP A 30 -2.47 -0.63 -6.52
N SER A 31 -2.00 -1.85 -6.33
CA SER A 31 -0.98 -2.45 -7.19
C SER A 31 -1.44 -2.53 -8.66
N ARG A 32 -2.73 -2.82 -8.87
CA ARG A 32 -3.34 -2.87 -10.19
C ARG A 32 -3.43 -1.48 -10.79
N PHE A 33 -3.99 -0.50 -10.07
CA PHE A 33 -4.16 0.86 -10.59
C PHE A 33 -2.81 1.52 -10.90
N MET A 34 -1.81 1.39 -10.02
CA MET A 34 -0.48 1.91 -10.26
C MET A 34 0.17 1.31 -11.51
N PHE A 35 -0.01 0.01 -11.76
CA PHE A 35 0.57 -0.65 -12.92
C PHE A 35 -0.02 -0.15 -14.26
N ASP A 36 -1.29 0.23 -14.24
CA ASP A 36 -2.00 0.72 -15.44
C ASP A 36 -1.86 2.24 -15.65
N MET A 37 -1.21 2.97 -14.73
CA MET A 37 -1.08 4.42 -14.89
C MET A 37 -0.32 4.78 -16.18
N PRO A 38 -0.73 5.83 -16.89
CA PRO A 38 -0.16 6.19 -18.19
C PRO A 38 1.28 6.74 -18.09
N ASN A 39 1.72 7.15 -16.91
CA ASN A 39 3.03 7.74 -16.69
C ASN A 39 4.17 6.72 -16.46
N LEU A 40 3.87 5.42 -16.38
CA LEU A 40 4.95 4.41 -16.30
C LEU A 40 5.50 4.12 -17.69
N THR A 41 6.81 4.26 -17.83
CA THR A 41 7.58 3.79 -18.99
C THR A 41 7.49 2.27 -19.14
N PRO A 42 7.74 1.71 -20.35
CA PRO A 42 7.82 0.26 -20.54
C PRO A 42 8.81 -0.42 -19.59
N GLN A 43 9.94 0.24 -19.29
CA GLN A 43 10.98 -0.25 -18.38
C GLN A 43 10.48 -0.30 -16.94
N GLU A 44 9.80 0.75 -16.45
CA GLU A 44 9.20 0.76 -15.12
C GLU A 44 8.10 -0.28 -14.99
N LYS A 45 7.26 -0.46 -16.03
CA LYS A 45 6.25 -1.53 -16.04
C LYS A 45 6.90 -2.91 -15.96
N ALA A 46 7.96 -3.15 -16.72
CA ALA A 46 8.71 -4.41 -16.68
C ALA A 46 9.33 -4.67 -15.29
N ALA A 47 9.86 -3.63 -14.63
CA ALA A 47 10.39 -3.75 -13.27
C ALA A 47 9.29 -3.98 -12.21
N PHE A 48 8.10 -3.40 -12.40
CA PHE A 48 6.99 -3.50 -11.47
C PHE A 48 6.21 -4.82 -11.58
N ALA A 49 6.09 -5.39 -12.79
CA ALA A 49 5.36 -6.63 -13.05
C ALA A 49 5.70 -7.80 -12.09
N PRO A 50 6.97 -8.18 -11.88
CA PRO A 50 7.31 -9.30 -10.98
C PRO A 50 7.00 -8.99 -9.51
N LEU A 51 7.03 -7.71 -9.10
CA LEU A 51 6.66 -7.32 -7.74
C LEU A 51 5.17 -7.55 -7.49
N ARG A 52 4.32 -7.21 -8.48
CA ARG A 52 2.87 -7.43 -8.43
C ARG A 52 2.53 -8.92 -8.46
N GLU A 53 3.18 -9.68 -9.32
CA GLU A 53 3.02 -11.13 -9.38
C GLU A 53 3.31 -11.77 -8.02
N ARG A 54 4.44 -11.40 -7.40
CA ARG A 54 4.79 -11.89 -6.06
C ARG A 54 3.76 -11.52 -5.00
N GLN A 55 3.21 -10.30 -5.05
CA GLN A 55 2.16 -9.87 -4.12
C GLN A 55 0.89 -10.72 -4.28
N LEU A 56 0.41 -10.91 -5.51
CA LEU A 56 -0.78 -11.71 -5.78
C LEU A 56 -0.58 -13.19 -5.44
N ARG A 57 0.58 -13.76 -5.77
CA ARG A 57 0.93 -15.14 -5.41
C ARG A 57 0.90 -15.34 -3.90
N ARG A 58 1.46 -14.40 -3.12
CA ARG A 58 1.40 -14.43 -1.65
C ARG A 58 -0.03 -14.37 -1.13
N ALA A 59 -0.84 -13.44 -1.64
CA ALA A 59 -2.22 -13.28 -1.20
C ALA A 59 -3.06 -14.54 -1.49
N ILE A 60 -2.93 -15.12 -2.69
CA ILE A 60 -3.80 -16.21 -3.14
C ILE A 60 -3.28 -17.59 -2.72
N ALA A 61 -2.02 -17.91 -3.04
CA ALA A 61 -1.46 -19.25 -2.79
C ALA A 61 -0.97 -19.40 -1.36
N GLU A 62 -0.35 -18.37 -0.79
CA GLU A 62 0.22 -18.41 0.57
C GLU A 62 -0.77 -17.90 1.63
N LYS A 63 -1.96 -17.44 1.22
CA LYS A 63 -3.03 -16.90 2.09
C LYS A 63 -2.57 -15.71 2.96
N ALA A 64 -1.56 -14.98 2.48
CA ALA A 64 -1.01 -13.84 3.23
C ALA A 64 -1.99 -12.66 3.29
N ILE A 65 -2.10 -12.07 4.48
CA ILE A 65 -2.90 -10.88 4.75
C ILE A 65 -2.04 -9.63 4.54
N TYR A 66 -2.65 -8.63 3.91
CA TYR A 66 -2.02 -7.35 3.62
C TYR A 66 -2.79 -6.25 4.33
N SER A 67 -2.06 -5.23 4.77
CA SER A 67 -2.66 -3.98 5.25
C SER A 67 -2.07 -2.78 4.53
N GLN A 68 -2.81 -1.68 4.52
CA GLN A 68 -2.44 -0.44 3.86
C GLN A 68 -2.39 0.75 4.84
N PRO A 69 -1.29 0.94 5.58
CA PRO A 69 -1.10 2.13 6.42
C PRO A 69 -0.67 3.34 5.58
N ILE A 70 -1.56 4.32 5.43
CA ILE A 70 -1.27 5.58 4.73
C ILE A 70 -1.12 6.75 5.71
N SER A 71 -2.06 6.90 6.64
CA SER A 71 -2.22 8.10 7.47
C SER A 71 -1.02 8.41 8.38
N GLU A 72 -0.71 9.69 8.53
CA GLU A 72 0.39 10.21 9.36
C GLU A 72 -0.11 11.30 10.33
N GLY A 73 0.57 11.46 11.47
CA GLY A 73 0.22 12.46 12.48
C GLY A 73 0.31 13.90 11.96
N GLY A 74 -0.73 14.72 12.19
CA GLY A 74 -0.66 16.17 11.95
C GLY A 74 -0.55 16.66 10.51
N GLN A 75 -0.71 15.79 9.49
CA GLN A 75 -0.57 16.19 8.09
C GLN A 75 -1.89 16.14 7.31
N ASN A 76 -2.10 17.17 6.49
CA ASN A 76 -3.07 17.13 5.41
C ASN A 76 -2.38 16.63 4.14
N TRP A 77 -2.57 15.35 3.81
CA TRP A 77 -1.94 14.68 2.67
C TRP A 77 -2.28 15.33 1.31
N THR A 78 -3.31 16.17 1.24
CA THR A 78 -3.65 16.92 0.03
C THR A 78 -2.80 18.18 -0.17
N SER A 79 -2.03 18.59 0.84
CA SER A 79 -1.25 19.83 0.84
C SER A 79 0.26 19.63 0.95
N LYS A 80 0.72 18.45 1.40
CA LYS A 80 2.14 18.11 1.55
C LYS A 80 2.40 16.63 1.24
N PRO A 81 3.59 16.28 0.72
CA PRO A 81 4.01 14.89 0.56
C PRO A 81 4.01 14.13 1.90
N ASN A 82 4.04 12.80 1.83
CA ASN A 82 4.17 11.96 3.02
C ASN A 82 5.51 12.22 3.71
N GLN A 83 5.50 12.30 5.03
CA GLN A 83 6.69 12.51 5.86
C GLN A 83 7.44 11.21 6.15
N THR A 84 6.79 10.05 5.99
CA THR A 84 7.55 8.80 5.90
C THR A 84 8.44 8.88 4.67
N GLN A 85 9.75 8.88 4.89
CA GLN A 85 10.75 9.06 3.84
C GLN A 85 11.40 7.73 3.50
N CYS A 86 11.75 7.55 2.22
CA CYS A 86 12.64 6.50 1.78
C CYS A 86 13.88 7.08 1.10
N ARG A 87 15.04 6.50 1.40
CA ARG A 87 16.32 6.82 0.75
C ARG A 87 16.88 5.57 0.10
N LYS A 88 17.34 5.70 -1.13
CA LYS A 88 18.05 4.61 -1.80
C LYS A 88 19.35 4.32 -1.05
N VAL A 89 19.59 3.05 -0.76
CA VAL A 89 20.83 2.55 -0.16
C VAL A 89 21.31 1.36 -0.97
N ASP A 90 22.54 0.91 -0.73
CA ASP A 90 23.02 -0.32 -1.36
C ASP A 90 22.09 -1.50 -1.04
N GLY A 91 21.75 -2.28 -2.07
CA GLY A 91 20.82 -3.40 -1.97
C GLY A 91 19.35 -3.08 -1.69
N GLY A 92 18.93 -1.82 -1.48
CA GLY A 92 17.55 -1.57 -1.07
C GLY A 92 17.17 -0.12 -0.80
N TRP A 93 16.36 0.06 0.25
CA TRP A 93 15.80 1.34 0.69
C TRP A 93 15.84 1.42 2.21
N LYS A 94 16.30 2.56 2.73
CA LYS A 94 16.14 2.91 4.15
C LYS A 94 14.86 3.72 4.30
N ILE A 95 13.89 3.17 5.01
CA ILE A 95 12.58 3.80 5.26
C ILE A 95 12.52 4.27 6.70
N ASN A 96 12.12 5.52 6.93
CA ASN A 96 11.93 6.07 8.27
C ASN A 96 10.69 6.96 8.31
N GLY A 97 9.86 6.80 9.33
CA GLY A 97 8.64 7.58 9.51
C GLY A 97 7.71 6.99 10.54
N PHE A 98 6.49 7.54 10.59
CA PHE A 98 5.45 7.13 11.53
C PHE A 98 4.09 7.06 10.81
N LYS A 99 3.44 5.89 10.89
CA LYS A 99 2.07 5.68 10.40
C LYS A 99 1.12 5.53 11.59
N LYS A 100 -0.06 6.12 11.47
CA LYS A 100 -1.15 6.02 12.46
C LYS A 100 -2.41 5.46 11.82
N PHE A 101 -3.35 5.03 12.67
CA PHE A 101 -4.60 4.40 12.24
C PHE A 101 -4.36 3.21 11.28
N ALA A 102 -3.30 2.46 11.55
CA ALA A 102 -2.88 1.32 10.77
C ALA A 102 -3.76 0.11 11.15
N SER A 103 -4.92 -0.01 10.50
CA SER A 103 -5.78 -1.20 10.64
C SER A 103 -4.97 -2.48 10.39
N LEU A 104 -5.29 -3.57 11.11
CA LEU A 104 -4.56 -4.84 11.05
C LEU A 104 -3.08 -4.80 11.47
N ALA A 105 -2.59 -3.69 12.03
CA ALA A 105 -1.24 -3.67 12.57
C ALA A 105 -1.07 -4.74 13.65
N GLY A 106 -0.02 -5.55 13.52
CA GLY A 106 0.25 -6.72 14.37
C GLY A 106 -0.46 -8.01 13.95
N TYR A 107 -1.36 -7.95 12.95
CA TYR A 107 -2.15 -9.11 12.49
C TYR A 107 -2.06 -9.38 10.99
N CYS A 108 -1.47 -8.49 10.19
CA CYS A 108 -1.16 -8.75 8.77
C CYS A 108 0.26 -9.28 8.59
N ASP A 109 0.48 -10.08 7.54
CA ASP A 109 1.80 -10.58 7.16
C ASP A 109 2.65 -9.50 6.47
N TYR A 110 2.00 -8.60 5.73
CA TYR A 110 2.68 -7.57 4.94
C TYR A 110 2.00 -6.21 5.03
N TYR A 111 2.81 -5.15 5.10
CA TYR A 111 2.35 -3.78 4.99
C TYR A 111 2.63 -3.21 3.59
N THR A 112 1.62 -2.57 3.00
CA THR A 112 1.75 -1.71 1.83
C THR A 112 1.71 -0.25 2.28
N ILE A 113 2.88 0.33 2.51
CA ILE A 113 3.01 1.71 2.97
C ILE A 113 3.30 2.65 1.80
N VAL A 114 2.93 3.91 1.96
CA VAL A 114 3.35 5.01 1.09
C VAL A 114 4.41 5.83 1.79
N CYS A 115 5.46 6.17 1.06
CA CYS A 115 6.53 7.04 1.52
C CYS A 115 6.98 7.96 0.38
N THR A 116 7.65 9.04 0.73
CA THR A 116 8.23 9.98 -0.24
C THR A 116 9.72 9.69 -0.39
N GLU A 117 10.15 9.53 -1.64
CA GLU A 117 11.57 9.38 -1.94
C GLU A 117 12.30 10.71 -1.71
N VAL A 118 13.44 10.64 -1.03
CA VAL A 118 14.27 11.82 -0.76
C VAL A 118 15.55 11.78 -1.58
N PHE A 119 15.79 12.87 -2.29
CA PHE A 119 16.99 13.11 -3.07
C PHE A 119 17.84 14.17 -2.38
N GLU A 120 19.17 13.98 -2.36
CA GLU A 120 20.06 14.96 -1.74
C GLU A 120 19.98 16.33 -2.43
N GLY A 121 19.92 17.39 -1.63
CA GLY A 121 19.82 18.77 -2.11
C GLY A 121 18.49 19.12 -2.79
N ARG A 122 17.45 18.28 -2.70
CA ARG A 122 16.12 18.57 -3.26
C ARG A 122 15.05 18.43 -2.19
N GLU A 123 14.15 19.41 -2.14
CA GLU A 123 12.94 19.28 -1.32
C GLU A 123 12.10 18.08 -1.77
N PRO A 124 11.51 17.33 -0.83
CA PRO A 124 10.59 16.24 -1.14
C PRO A 124 9.43 16.73 -2.02
N ARG A 125 9.06 15.95 -3.03
CA ARG A 125 7.95 16.25 -3.96
C ARG A 125 6.88 15.17 -3.89
#